data_AF-A0A7J6TP35-F1
#
_entry.id   AF-A0A7J6TP35-F1
#
_cell.length_a   1.000
_cell.length_b   1.000
_cell.length_c   1.000
_cell.angle_alpha   90.00
_cell.angle_beta   90.00
_cell.angle_gamma   90.00
#
_symmetry.space_group_name_H-M   'P 1'
#
loop_
_entity.id
_entity.type
_entity.pdbx_description
1 polymer ?
#
loop_
_entity_poly.entity_id
_entity_poly.type
_entity_poly.pdbx_seq_one_letter_code
_entity_poly.pdbx_strand_id
1 'polypeptide(L)'
;MSLFRAKDWWSWRITTTDGTPDEIDGTAGAVAVANIDNDPAGKMKVVVGSLSGVLRIFLPKGGPSGGSTVEDLIVERNLQWPILQLLPGRFISGSSELFLAVLHPYSLAV
;
A
#
# COMPACT_ATOMS: atom_id res chain seq x y z
N MET A 1 -11.42 -22.49 20.96
CA MET A 1 -12.48 -21.55 20.54
C MET A 1 -12.01 -20.15 20.90
N SER A 2 -11.70 -19.29 19.93
CA SER A 2 -11.30 -17.90 20.23
C SER A 2 -12.55 -17.06 20.51
N LEU A 3 -12.59 -16.39 21.67
CA LEU A 3 -13.70 -15.54 22.12
C LEU A 3 -13.86 -14.27 21.26
N PHE A 4 -12.77 -13.84 20.62
CA PHE A 4 -12.73 -12.72 19.68
C PHE A 4 -12.10 -13.18 18.37
N ARG A 5 -12.74 -12.83 17.24
CA ARG A 5 -12.22 -13.09 15.90
C ARG A 5 -12.33 -11.80 15.10
N ALA A 6 -11.26 -11.46 14.37
CA ALA A 6 -11.33 -10.39 13.38
C ALA A 6 -12.35 -10.79 12.30
N LYS A 7 -13.26 -9.88 11.96
CA LYS A 7 -14.17 -10.07 10.84
C LYS A 7 -13.47 -9.59 9.59
N ASP A 8 -13.17 -10.52 8.69
CA ASP A 8 -12.60 -10.19 7.39
C ASP A 8 -13.63 -9.41 6.57
N TRP A 9 -13.30 -8.16 6.26
CA TRP A 9 -14.10 -7.29 5.40
C TRP A 9 -13.45 -7.12 4.02
N TRP A 10 -12.12 -7.15 3.98
CA TRP A 10 -11.33 -7.10 2.77
C TRP A 10 -9.99 -7.78 3.04
N SER A 11 -9.47 -8.50 2.05
CA SER A 11 -8.14 -9.08 2.10
C SER A 11 -7.59 -9.16 0.69
N TRP A 12 -6.28 -8.98 0.53
CA TRP A 12 -5.60 -9.15 -0.74
C TRP A 12 -4.36 -10.01 -0.55
N ARG A 13 -4.18 -11.00 -1.42
CA ARG A 13 -2.97 -11.82 -1.41
C ARG A 13 -1.95 -11.21 -2.36
N ILE A 14 -0.80 -10.82 -1.81
CA ILE A 14 0.27 -10.19 -2.59
C ILE A 14 1.16 -11.29 -3.18
N THR A 15 1.25 -11.32 -4.50
CA THR A 15 2.01 -12.31 -5.27
C THR A 15 2.89 -11.62 -6.31
N THR A 16 4.02 -12.25 -6.63
CA THR A 16 4.86 -11.89 -7.77
C THR A 16 4.16 -12.21 -9.09
N THR A 17 4.73 -11.77 -10.22
CA THR A 17 4.24 -12.11 -11.57
C THR A 17 4.22 -13.62 -11.82
N ASP A 18 5.10 -14.37 -11.16
CA ASP A 18 5.21 -15.83 -11.26
C ASP A 18 4.23 -16.56 -10.32
N GLY A 19 3.39 -15.83 -9.59
CA GLY A 19 2.38 -16.37 -8.68
C GLY A 19 2.92 -16.84 -7.33
N THR A 20 4.20 -16.60 -7.02
CA THR A 20 4.78 -16.87 -5.70
C THR A 20 4.40 -15.76 -4.72
N PRO A 21 4.31 -16.01 -3.40
CA PRO A 21 4.14 -14.95 -2.43
C PRO A 21 5.29 -13.93 -2.56
N ASP A 22 4.94 -12.66 -2.66
CA ASP A 22 5.92 -11.57 -2.70
C ASP A 22 6.42 -11.30 -1.28
N GLU A 23 7.70 -11.00 -1.14
CA GLU A 23 8.28 -10.72 0.18
C GLU A 23 8.04 -9.26 0.55
N ILE A 24 7.40 -9.07 1.69
CA ILE A 24 7.14 -7.77 2.30
C ILE A 24 7.94 -7.76 3.58
N ASP A 25 8.66 -6.67 3.84
CA ASP A 25 9.34 -6.53 5.12
C ASP A 25 8.34 -6.72 6.27
N GLY A 26 8.70 -7.55 7.25
CA GLY A 26 7.86 -7.86 8.40
C GLY A 26 7.72 -6.67 9.38
N THR A 27 8.40 -5.55 9.11
CA THR A 27 8.23 -4.31 9.86
C THR A 27 7.00 -3.52 9.41
N ALA A 28 6.46 -2.70 10.31
CA ALA A 28 5.30 -1.84 10.02
C ALA A 28 5.60 -0.75 8.94
N GLY A 29 6.83 -0.65 8.44
CA GLY A 29 7.24 0.37 7.47
C GLY A 29 6.80 0.09 6.04
N ALA A 30 6.52 -1.16 5.66
CA ALA A 30 6.20 -1.53 4.28
C ALA A 30 4.73 -1.31 3.90
N VAL A 31 3.89 -0.89 4.85
CA VAL A 31 2.47 -0.61 4.64
C VAL A 31 2.12 0.77 5.16
N ALA A 32 1.43 1.57 4.34
CA ALA A 32 0.93 2.89 4.71
C ALA A 32 -0.56 3.01 4.39
N VAL A 33 -1.30 3.78 5.20
CA VAL A 33 -2.71 4.10 4.96
C VAL A 33 -2.89 5.60 4.98
N ALA A 34 -3.26 6.18 3.84
CA ALA A 34 -3.41 7.62 3.69
C ALA A 34 -4.22 8.03 2.46
N ASN A 35 -4.68 9.28 2.44
CA ASN A 35 -5.30 9.91 1.27
C ASN A 35 -4.22 10.40 0.29
N ILE A 36 -3.52 9.46 -0.34
CA ILE A 36 -2.27 9.73 -1.09
C ILE A 36 -2.49 10.46 -2.43
N ASP A 37 -3.70 10.42 -2.95
CA ASP A 37 -4.16 11.14 -4.14
C ASP A 37 -4.86 12.47 -3.80
N ASN A 38 -4.86 12.87 -2.51
CA ASN A 38 -5.48 14.10 -2.03
C ASN A 38 -6.96 14.25 -2.44
N ASP A 39 -7.71 13.13 -2.50
CA ASP A 39 -9.14 13.12 -2.84
C ASP A 39 -9.92 14.03 -1.87
N PRO A 40 -10.71 15.01 -2.34
CA PRO A 40 -11.51 15.89 -1.49
C PRO A 40 -12.55 15.13 -0.65
N ALA A 41 -12.96 13.92 -1.06
CA ALA A 41 -13.80 13.05 -0.25
C ALA A 41 -13.07 12.40 0.93
N GLY A 42 -11.74 12.53 1.01
CA GLY A 42 -10.93 12.05 2.13
C GLY A 42 -10.76 10.53 2.19
N LYS A 43 -10.99 9.82 1.07
CA LYS A 43 -10.90 8.36 1.03
C LYS A 43 -9.45 7.91 1.25
N MET A 44 -9.24 7.02 2.21
CA MET A 44 -7.92 6.45 2.49
C MET A 44 -7.60 5.30 1.53
N LYS A 45 -6.35 5.24 1.10
CA LYS A 45 -5.81 4.17 0.25
C LYS A 45 -4.78 3.39 1.06
N VAL A 46 -4.71 2.09 0.81
CA VAL A 46 -3.70 1.20 1.39
C VAL A 46 -2.56 1.10 0.40
N VAL A 47 -1.36 1.50 0.81
CA VAL A 47 -0.14 1.44 0.01
C VAL A 47 0.73 0.33 0.58
N VAL A 48 1.22 -0.55 -0.28
CA VAL A 48 2.10 -1.66 0.10
C VAL A 48 3.33 -1.66 -0.78
N GLY A 49 4.50 -1.72 -0.16
CA GLY A 49 5.79 -1.89 -0.80
C GLY A 49 6.31 -3.31 -0.59
N SER A 50 6.94 -3.87 -1.61
CA SER A 50 7.60 -5.18 -1.54
C SER A 50 9.12 -5.05 -1.65
N LEU A 51 9.83 -6.04 -1.14
CA LEU A 51 11.28 -6.15 -1.30
C LEU A 51 11.68 -6.47 -2.75
N SER A 52 10.76 -6.98 -3.57
CA SER A 52 10.94 -7.11 -5.02
C SER A 52 10.87 -5.77 -5.78
N GLY A 53 10.51 -4.68 -5.08
CA GLY A 53 10.43 -3.32 -5.63
C GLY A 53 9.09 -2.99 -6.27
N VAL A 54 8.08 -3.82 -6.08
CA VAL A 54 6.72 -3.55 -6.55
C VAL A 54 5.94 -2.74 -5.49
N LEU A 55 5.48 -1.56 -5.90
CA LEU A 55 4.57 -0.69 -5.16
C LEU A 55 3.12 -0.95 -5.61
N ARG A 56 2.22 -1.17 -4.65
CA ARG A 56 0.80 -1.39 -4.91
C ARG A 56 -0.05 -0.41 -4.09
N ILE A 57 -1.05 0.19 -4.73
CA ILE A 57 -2.01 1.10 -4.08
C ILE A 57 -3.40 0.52 -4.25
N PHE A 58 -4.09 0.32 -3.13
CA PHE A 58 -5.44 -0.21 -3.07
C PHE A 58 -6.42 0.83 -2.54
N LEU A 59 -7.63 0.83 -3.08
CA LEU A 59 -8.80 1.44 -2.47
C LEU A 59 -9.81 0.33 -2.17
N PRO A 60 -9.79 -0.23 -0.96
CA PRO A 60 -10.74 -1.27 -0.57
C PRO A 60 -12.16 -0.72 -0.62
N LYS A 61 -12.99 -1.18 -1.56
CA LYS A 61 -14.40 -0.78 -1.62
C LYS A 61 -15.31 -1.62 -0.72
N GLY A 62 -14.85 -2.81 -0.34
CA GLY A 62 -15.59 -3.76 0.48
C GLY A 62 -16.83 -4.27 -0.24
N GLY A 63 -16.72 -5.38 -0.96
CA GLY A 63 -17.87 -5.95 -1.68
C GLY A 63 -19.01 -6.38 -0.74
N PRO A 64 -20.24 -6.59 -1.27
CA PRO A 64 -21.42 -7.00 -0.49
C PRO A 64 -21.21 -8.29 0.34
N SER A 65 -20.24 -9.11 -0.05
CA SER A 65 -19.87 -10.39 0.56
C SER A 65 -18.51 -10.39 1.28
N GLY A 66 -17.86 -9.23 1.47
CA GLY A 66 -16.58 -9.13 2.20
C GLY A 66 -15.36 -9.61 1.41
N GLY A 67 -15.35 -9.38 0.10
CA GLY A 67 -14.27 -9.77 -0.81
C GLY A 67 -13.55 -8.58 -1.44
N SER A 68 -12.37 -8.86 -1.98
CA SER A 68 -11.62 -7.93 -2.84
C SER A 68 -11.97 -8.13 -4.32
N THR A 69 -12.03 -7.05 -5.09
CA THR A 69 -12.14 -7.11 -6.56
C THR A 69 -10.87 -6.60 -7.21
N VAL A 70 -10.63 -6.96 -8.48
CA VAL A 70 -9.45 -6.48 -9.22
C VAL A 70 -9.40 -4.95 -9.29
N GLU A 71 -10.56 -4.30 -9.27
CA GLU A 71 -10.70 -2.83 -9.28
C GLU A 71 -10.29 -2.16 -7.96
N ASP A 72 -10.10 -2.93 -6.88
CA ASP A 72 -9.57 -2.40 -5.63
C ASP A 72 -8.09 -2.06 -5.77
N LEU A 73 -7.34 -2.70 -6.68
CA LEU A 73 -5.97 -2.35 -7.04
C LEU A 73 -5.98 -1.19 -8.05
N ILE A 74 -5.61 0.00 -7.60
CA ILE A 74 -5.61 1.21 -8.44
C ILE A 74 -4.29 1.36 -9.19
N VAL A 75 -3.18 1.08 -8.51
CA VAL A 75 -1.83 1.24 -9.06
C VAL A 75 -1.00 0.03 -8.70
N GLU A 76 -0.32 -0.53 -9.70
CA GLU A 76 0.81 -1.44 -9.52
C GLU A 76 1.99 -0.92 -10.33
N ARG A 77 3.13 -0.74 -9.68
CA ARG A 77 4.33 -0.21 -10.33
C ARG A 77 5.58 -0.89 -9.79
N ASN A 78 6.41 -1.41 -10.68
CA ASN A 78 7.73 -1.91 -10.33
C ASN A 78 8.76 -0.77 -10.39
N LEU A 79 9.29 -0.38 -9.23
CA LEU A 79 10.33 0.64 -9.04
C LEU A 79 11.76 0.11 -9.20
N GLN A 80 11.93 -1.18 -9.51
CA GLN A 80 13.20 -1.90 -9.73
C GLN A 80 14.11 -2.05 -8.50
N TRP A 81 13.79 -1.38 -7.38
CA TRP A 81 14.59 -1.40 -6.16
C TRP A 81 13.74 -1.80 -4.95
N PRO A 82 14.29 -2.56 -3.99
CA PRO A 82 13.56 -2.95 -2.78
C PRO A 82 12.95 -1.75 -2.06
N ILE A 83 11.71 -1.87 -1.63
CA ILE A 83 11.02 -0.84 -0.84
C ILE A 83 11.15 -1.22 0.63
N LEU A 84 11.94 -0.46 1.38
CA LEU A 84 12.20 -0.69 2.80
C LEU A 84 11.15 -0.02 3.68
N GLN A 85 10.69 1.17 3.30
CA GLN A 85 9.71 1.92 4.06
C GLN A 85 8.89 2.84 3.16
N LEU A 86 7.62 2.98 3.50
CA LEU A 86 6.67 3.92 2.91
C LEU A 86 6.21 4.89 3.99
N LEU A 87 6.19 6.18 3.69
CA LEU A 87 5.65 7.17 4.61
C LEU A 87 4.87 8.24 3.85
N PRO A 88 3.57 8.42 4.12
CA PRO A 88 2.80 9.52 3.57
C PRO A 88 3.02 10.79 4.38
N GLY A 89 3.30 11.92 3.74
CA GLY A 89 3.62 13.17 4.44
C GLY A 89 3.70 14.39 3.53
N ARG A 90 3.89 15.57 4.14
CA ARG A 90 4.09 16.83 3.41
C ARG A 90 5.58 17.07 3.19
N PHE A 91 6.12 16.49 2.13
CA PHE A 91 7.57 16.51 1.88
C PHE A 91 8.03 17.64 0.95
N ILE A 92 7.10 18.33 0.28
CA ILE A 92 7.41 19.43 -0.65
C ILE A 92 7.14 20.78 0.03
N SER A 93 8.18 21.62 0.13
CA SER A 93 8.05 22.97 0.69
C SER A 93 7.09 23.82 -0.14
N GLY A 94 6.15 24.50 0.52
CA GLY A 94 5.15 25.35 -0.14
C GLY A 94 3.90 24.63 -0.64
N SER A 95 3.86 23.29 -0.57
CA SER A 95 2.63 22.52 -0.81
C SER A 95 1.98 22.09 0.51
N SER A 96 0.66 22.11 0.57
CA SER A 96 -0.13 21.51 1.66
C SER A 96 -0.59 20.08 1.36
N GLU A 97 -0.30 19.59 0.15
CA GLU A 97 -0.68 18.26 -0.33
C GLU A 97 0.16 17.16 0.33
N LEU A 98 -0.42 15.98 0.38
CA LEU A 98 0.22 14.77 0.86
C LEU A 98 0.95 14.07 -0.29
N PHE A 99 2.18 13.66 -0.03
CA PHE A 99 3.07 12.93 -0.95
C PHE A 99 3.48 11.59 -0.32
N LEU A 100 3.98 10.66 -1.14
CA LEU A 100 4.47 9.37 -0.68
C LEU A 100 6.00 9.35 -0.73
N ALA A 101 6.65 9.29 0.44
CA ALA A 101 8.07 8.99 0.50
C ALA A 101 8.28 7.47 0.40
N VAL A 102 9.19 7.06 -0.48
CA VAL A 102 9.61 5.67 -0.69
C VAL A 102 11.09 5.56 -0.37
N LEU A 103 11.42 4.81 0.68
CA LEU A 103 12.79 4.53 1.08
C LEU A 103 13.29 3.25 0.40
N HIS A 104 14.37 3.39 -0.36
CA HIS A 104 15.15 2.29 -0.93
C HIS A 104 16.49 2.16 -0.19
N PRO A 105 17.27 1.07 -0.39
CA PRO A 105 18.56 0.89 0.29
C PRO A 105 19.57 2.02 0.10
N TYR A 106 19.53 2.69 -1.07
CA TYR A 106 20.51 3.72 -1.45
C TYR A 106 19.88 5.04 -1.92
N SER A 107 18.56 5.19 -1.77
CA SER A 107 17.86 6.39 -2.21
C SER A 107 16.56 6.62 -1.44
N LEU A 108 16.13 7.86 -1.40
CA LEU A 108 14.81 8.28 -0.93
C LEU A 108 14.12 9.01 -2.07
N ALA A 109 12.96 8.52 -2.48
CA ALA A 109 12.12 9.15 -3.49
C ALA A 109 10.86 9.74 -2.83
N VAL A 110 10.36 10.86 -3.36
CA VAL A 110 9.14 11.56 -2.94
C VAL A 110 8.29 11.83 -4.16
#